data_AF-A0AA38AQH5-F1
#
_entry.id   AF-A0AA38AQH5-F1
#
_cell.length_a   1.000
_cell.length_b   1.000
_cell.length_c   1.000
_cell.angle_alpha   90.00
_cell.angle_beta   90.00
_cell.angle_gamma   90.00
#
_symmetry.space_group_name_H-M   'P 1'
#
loop_
_entity.id
_entity.type
_entity.pdbx_description
1 polymer ?
#
loop_
_entity_poly.entity_id
_entity_poly.type
_entity_poly.pdbx_seq_one_letter_code
_entity_poly.pdbx_strand_id
1 'polypeptide(L)'
;MFDNWRIRRHGQRCQATVVHAQQAAKVATNDYRKYQFVVDIHPPGGDPVRIEITDTFTIGGLKPAAGDVVNVRWDPTAKRAVFDLNGDPRYDIKALRAQQESQRRHVLDQPPEQT
;
A
#
# COMPACT_ATOMS: atom_id res chain seq x y z
N MET A 1 13.59 12.38 -8.61
CA MET A 1 13.55 11.09 -7.88
C MET A 1 13.88 11.22 -6.38
N PHE A 2 14.44 12.33 -5.89
CA PHE A 2 14.88 12.50 -4.49
C PHE A 2 13.77 12.76 -3.44
N ASP A 3 12.57 13.22 -3.84
CA ASP A 3 11.47 13.51 -2.90
C ASP A 3 10.84 12.29 -2.24
N ASN A 4 10.64 11.19 -2.98
CA ASN A 4 9.85 10.06 -2.47
C ASN A 4 10.54 9.38 -1.29
N TRP A 5 11.88 9.32 -1.26
CA TRP A 5 12.63 8.77 -0.12
C TRP A 5 12.44 9.62 1.13
N ARG A 6 12.46 10.96 1.00
CA ARG A 6 12.24 11.88 2.12
C ARG A 6 10.85 11.69 2.72
N ILE A 7 9.83 11.58 1.87
CA ILE A 7 8.44 11.36 2.30
C ILE A 7 8.29 9.97 2.96
N ARG A 8 8.92 8.92 2.45
CA ARG A 8 8.88 7.59 3.10
C ARG A 8 9.46 7.61 4.52
N ARG A 9 10.50 8.41 4.76
CA ARG A 9 11.20 8.47 6.06
C ARG A 9 10.56 9.45 7.05
N HIS A 10 10.14 10.62 6.58
CA HIS A 10 9.69 11.73 7.42
C HIS A 10 8.21 12.11 7.22
N GLY A 11 7.55 11.52 6.22
CA GLY A 11 6.13 11.75 5.97
C GLY A 11 5.27 11.17 7.09
N GLN A 12 4.19 11.87 7.36
CA GLN A 12 3.19 11.51 8.34
C GLN A 12 2.45 10.26 7.90
N ARG A 13 2.34 9.27 8.79
CA ARG A 13 1.53 8.07 8.56
C ARG A 13 0.06 8.45 8.63
N CYS A 14 -0.68 8.10 7.59
CA CYS A 14 -2.13 8.26 7.54
C CYS A 14 -2.74 7.22 6.59
N GLN A 15 -4.07 7.16 6.60
CA GLN A 15 -4.82 6.32 5.68
C GLN A 15 -5.25 7.13 4.46
N ALA A 16 -5.32 6.45 3.33
CA ALA A 16 -5.90 6.99 2.12
C ALA A 16 -6.86 5.99 1.50
N THR A 17 -7.95 6.52 0.94
CA THR A 17 -8.90 5.73 0.16
C THR A 17 -8.53 5.87 -1.31
N VAL A 18 -8.32 4.75 -2.00
CA VAL A 18 -8.07 4.77 -3.43
C VAL A 18 -9.37 5.03 -4.16
N VAL A 19 -9.46 6.17 -4.84
CA VAL A 19 -10.64 6.57 -5.62
C VAL A 19 -10.58 5.98 -7.01
N HIS A 20 -9.38 5.97 -7.61
CA HIS A 20 -9.19 5.51 -8.97
C HIS A 20 -7.79 4.92 -9.15
N ALA A 21 -7.66 3.94 -10.04
CA ALA A 21 -6.39 3.34 -10.41
C ALA A 21 -6.39 3.07 -11.91
N GLN A 22 -5.42 3.64 -12.62
CA GLN A 22 -5.25 3.47 -14.06
C GLN A 22 -3.80 3.12 -14.41
N GLN A 23 -3.62 2.29 -15.43
CA GLN A 23 -2.29 1.96 -15.94
C GLN A 23 -1.79 3.10 -16.84
N ALA A 24 -0.57 3.60 -16.59
CA ALA A 24 0.04 4.60 -17.43
C ALA A 24 0.56 3.97 -18.74
N ALA A 25 0.40 4.68 -19.86
CA ALA A 25 0.75 4.18 -21.20
C ALA A 25 2.26 3.94 -21.41
N LYS A 26 3.14 4.60 -20.65
CA LYS A 26 4.59 4.37 -20.70
C LYS A 26 4.95 3.14 -19.85
N VAL A 27 5.13 2.00 -20.52
CA VAL A 27 5.62 0.75 -19.93
C VAL A 27 6.98 1.00 -19.27
N ALA A 28 7.12 0.67 -17.99
CA ALA A 28 8.33 0.94 -17.22
C ALA A 28 9.44 -0.08 -17.52
N THR A 29 9.08 -1.35 -17.78
CA THR A 29 9.94 -2.45 -18.27
C THR A 29 9.06 -3.70 -18.45
N ASN A 30 9.56 -4.81 -19.01
CA ASN A 30 8.76 -6.02 -19.27
C ASN A 30 8.12 -6.63 -17.99
N ASP A 31 8.71 -6.41 -16.81
CA ASP A 31 8.22 -6.96 -15.54
C ASP A 31 7.41 -5.97 -14.69
N TYR A 32 7.41 -4.69 -15.08
CA TYR A 32 6.91 -3.58 -14.27
C TYR A 32 5.96 -2.68 -15.04
N ARG A 33 4.78 -2.44 -14.46
CA ARG A 33 3.78 -1.51 -14.98
C ARG A 33 3.69 -0.29 -14.07
N LYS A 34 3.71 0.88 -14.71
CA LYS A 34 3.48 2.15 -14.04
C LYS A 34 1.98 2.39 -13.93
N TYR A 35 1.52 2.79 -12.76
CA TYR A 35 0.13 3.11 -12.49
C TYR A 35 0.02 4.52 -11.91
N GLN A 36 -1.09 5.18 -12.24
CA GLN A 36 -1.53 6.41 -11.63
C GLN A 36 -2.75 6.12 -10.77
N PHE A 37 -2.70 6.57 -9.54
CA PHE A 37 -3.75 6.40 -8.55
C PHE A 37 -4.25 7.78 -8.14
N VAL A 38 -5.56 7.93 -8.07
CA VAL A 38 -6.19 9.05 -7.38
C VAL A 38 -6.58 8.54 -6.01
N VAL A 39 -6.11 9.20 -4.95
CA VAL A 39 -6.40 8.80 -3.57
C VAL A 39 -6.90 9.99 -2.77
N ASP A 40 -7.84 9.74 -1.87
CA ASP A 40 -8.28 10.69 -0.87
C ASP A 40 -7.53 10.40 0.44
N ILE A 41 -6.64 11.31 0.83
CA ILE A 41 -5.85 11.18 2.05
C ILE A 41 -6.63 11.78 3.20
N HIS A 42 -6.68 11.06 4.31
CA HIS A 42 -7.33 11.50 5.53
C HIS A 42 -6.26 11.83 6.58
N PRO A 43 -5.68 13.05 6.58
CA PRO A 43 -4.77 13.46 7.65
C PRO A 43 -5.54 13.56 8.98
N PRO A 44 -4.92 13.19 10.11
CA PRO A 44 -5.58 13.28 11.41
C PRO A 44 -5.94 14.73 11.73
N GLY A 45 -7.23 14.98 11.91
CA GLY A 45 -7.77 16.29 12.29
C GLY A 45 -7.94 17.28 11.13
N GLY A 46 -7.90 16.85 9.87
CA GLY A 46 -8.12 17.70 8.71
C GLY A 46 -9.09 17.12 7.69
N ASP A 47 -9.50 17.96 6.73
CA ASP A 47 -10.33 17.53 5.61
C ASP A 47 -9.59 16.57 4.68
N PRO A 48 -10.31 15.65 4.02
CA PRO A 48 -9.73 14.76 3.03
C PRO A 48 -9.09 15.54 1.88
N VAL A 49 -7.86 15.18 1.51
CA VAL A 49 -7.13 15.80 0.40
C VAL A 49 -7.00 14.80 -0.73
N ARG A 50 -7.59 15.12 -1.88
CA ARG A 50 -7.43 14.33 -3.11
C ARG A 50 -6.09 14.61 -3.76
N ILE A 51 -5.30 13.57 -4.00
CA ILE A 51 -4.01 13.68 -4.70
C ILE A 51 -3.81 12.55 -5.70
N GLU A 52 -2.83 12.75 -6.57
CA GLU A 52 -2.36 11.73 -7.49
C GLU A 52 -1.05 11.10 -7.01
N ILE A 53 -1.03 9.78 -6.92
CA ILE A 53 0.16 8.99 -6.65
C ILE A 53 0.53 8.23 -7.92
N THR A 54 1.78 8.32 -8.33
CA THR A 54 2.32 7.52 -9.42
C THR A 54 3.32 6.53 -8.86
N ASP A 55 3.05 5.24 -9.03
CA ASP A 55 3.93 4.18 -8.54
C ASP A 55 4.03 3.02 -9.55
N THR A 56 5.04 2.17 -9.37
CA THR A 56 5.35 1.06 -10.27
C THR A 56 5.12 -0.25 -9.54
N PHE A 57 4.32 -1.13 -10.14
CA PHE A 57 3.99 -2.45 -9.62
C PHE A 57 4.41 -3.53 -10.60
N THR A 58 4.73 -4.72 -10.11
CA THR A 58 4.99 -5.88 -10.98
C THR A 58 3.71 -6.31 -11.70
N ILE A 59 3.83 -6.93 -12.88
CA ILE A 59 2.65 -7.35 -13.68
C ILE A 59 1.74 -8.32 -12.91
N GLY A 60 2.33 -9.21 -12.10
CA GLY A 60 1.59 -10.12 -11.21
C GLY A 60 1.45 -9.60 -9.77
N GLY A 61 1.83 -8.37 -9.49
CA GLY A 61 1.81 -7.79 -8.14
C GLY A 61 0.41 -7.40 -7.69
N LEU A 62 0.14 -7.57 -6.40
CA LEU A 62 -1.08 -7.09 -5.75
C LEU A 62 -0.98 -5.56 -5.65
N LYS A 63 -1.72 -4.87 -6.52
CA LYS A 63 -1.85 -3.41 -6.51
C LYS A 63 -3.14 -3.00 -5.79
N PRO A 64 -3.18 -1.81 -5.16
CA PRO A 64 -4.44 -1.25 -4.67
C PRO A 64 -5.47 -1.06 -5.80
N ALA A 65 -6.73 -1.31 -5.49
CA ALA A 65 -7.87 -1.09 -6.35
C ALA A 65 -8.71 0.09 -5.85
N ALA A 66 -9.59 0.62 -6.70
CA ALA A 66 -10.55 1.63 -6.27
C ALA A 66 -11.45 1.07 -5.15
N GLY A 67 -11.65 1.84 -4.08
CA GLY A 67 -12.34 1.44 -2.86
C GLY A 67 -11.42 0.95 -1.74
N ASP A 68 -10.17 0.60 -2.04
CA ASP A 68 -9.24 0.13 -1.00
C ASP A 68 -8.80 1.27 -0.08
N VAL A 69 -8.82 1.00 1.22
CA VAL A 69 -8.18 1.86 2.23
C VAL A 69 -6.78 1.33 2.51
N VAL A 70 -5.77 2.15 2.24
CA VAL A 70 -4.36 1.77 2.33
C VAL A 70 -3.56 2.76 3.16
N ASN A 71 -2.46 2.26 3.73
CA ASN A 71 -1.51 3.10 4.45
C ASN A 71 -0.66 3.92 3.48
N VAL A 72 -0.48 5.21 3.78
CA VAL A 72 0.36 6.11 3.02
C VAL A 72 1.25 6.96 3.94
N ARG A 73 2.33 7.48 3.37
CA ARG A 73 3.08 8.59 3.96
C ARG A 73 2.74 9.87 3.24
N TRP A 74 2.24 10.84 3.99
CA TRP A 74 1.85 12.16 3.51
C TRP A 74 2.86 13.22 3.94
N ASP A 75 3.25 14.09 3.01
CA ASP A 75 3.98 15.32 3.30
C ASP A 75 3.06 16.51 3.00
N PRO A 76 2.55 17.22 4.03
CA PRO A 76 1.65 18.35 3.85
C PRO A 76 2.34 19.55 3.20
N THR A 77 3.65 19.71 3.38
CA THR A 77 4.43 20.83 2.82
C THR A 77 4.61 20.66 1.33
N ALA A 78 4.96 19.44 0.89
CA ALA A 78 5.11 19.14 -0.52
C ALA A 78 3.78 18.85 -1.22
N LYS A 79 2.70 18.62 -0.46
CA LYS A 79 1.41 18.08 -0.92
C LYS A 79 1.57 16.78 -1.72
N ARG A 80 2.41 15.88 -1.23
CA ARG A 80 2.71 14.60 -1.90
C ARG A 80 2.54 13.44 -0.94
N ALA A 81 2.09 12.31 -1.47
CA ALA A 81 2.11 11.06 -0.74
C ALA A 81 2.74 9.92 -1.52
N VAL A 82 3.11 8.90 -0.76
CA VAL A 82 3.65 7.63 -1.25
C VAL A 82 2.97 6.51 -0.51
N PHE A 83 2.71 5.40 -1.20
CA PHE A 83 2.14 4.23 -0.55
C PHE A 83 3.13 3.62 0.47
N ASP A 84 2.60 3.18 1.60
CA ASP A 84 3.31 2.44 2.65
C ASP A 84 2.65 1.06 2.80
N LEU A 85 2.70 0.25 1.73
CA LEU A 85 2.06 -1.09 1.67
C LEU A 85 2.91 -2.20 2.33
N ASN A 86 4.11 -1.86 2.80
CA ASN A 86 5.04 -2.83 3.37
C ASN A 86 4.46 -3.41 4.66
N GLY A 87 4.39 -4.73 4.76
CA GLY A 87 3.77 -5.42 5.88
C GLY A 87 2.25 -5.61 5.79
N ASP A 88 1.57 -5.07 4.76
CA ASP A 88 0.16 -5.39 4.52
C ASP A 88 0.06 -6.72 3.75
N PRO A 89 -0.49 -7.80 4.32
CA PRO A 89 -0.57 -9.10 3.65
C PRO A 89 -1.41 -9.09 2.37
N ARG A 90 -2.23 -8.05 2.15
CA ARG A 90 -2.98 -7.87 0.89
C ARG A 90 -2.10 -7.46 -0.29
N TYR A 91 -0.96 -6.83 -0.02
CA TYR A 91 -0.09 -6.26 -1.05
C TYR A 91 1.37 -6.71 -0.94
N ASP A 92 1.75 -7.27 0.21
CA ASP A 92 3.08 -7.82 0.50
C ASP A 92 3.01 -9.34 0.70
N ILE A 93 3.50 -10.07 -0.31
CA ILE A 93 3.56 -11.54 -0.31
C ILE A 93 4.40 -12.09 0.84
N LYS A 94 5.41 -11.35 1.31
CA LYS A 94 6.21 -11.78 2.47
C LYS A 94 5.37 -11.70 3.76
N ALA A 95 4.62 -10.62 3.93
CA ALA A 95 3.70 -10.46 5.05
C ALA A 95 2.60 -11.53 5.03
N LEU A 96 2.05 -11.86 3.85
CA LEU A 96 1.08 -12.95 3.69
C LEU A 96 1.66 -14.30 4.13
N ARG A 97 2.88 -14.64 3.69
CA ARG A 97 3.55 -15.88 4.09
C ARG A 97 3.84 -15.93 5.58
N ALA A 98 4.30 -14.83 6.17
CA ALA A 98 4.55 -14.75 7.61
C ALA A 98 3.25 -14.92 8.44
N GLN A 99 2.13 -14.39 7.95
CA GLN A 99 0.82 -14.60 8.57
C GLN A 99 0.38 -16.07 8.48
N GLN A 100 0.53 -16.69 7.30
CA GLN A 100 0.20 -18.10 7.11
C GLN A 100 1.05 -19.02 8.00
N GLU A 101 2.35 -18.75 8.13
CA GLU A 101 3.25 -19.51 9.00
C GLU A 101 2.85 -19.37 10.48
N SER A 102 2.50 -18.16 10.91
CA SER A 102 2.04 -17.89 12.27
C SER A 102 0.72 -18.60 12.59
N GLN A 103 -0.23 -18.60 11.65
CA GLN A 103 -1.49 -19.33 11.78
C GLN A 103 -1.26 -20.84 11.84
N ARG A 104 -0.38 -21.37 10.97
CA ARG A 104 -0.06 -22.80 10.92
C ARG A 104 0.57 -23.29 12.22
N ARG A 105 1.45 -22.47 12.81
CA ARG A 105 2.07 -22.76 14.11
C ARG A 105 1.05 -22.76 15.23
N HIS A 106 0.11 -21.80 15.23
CA HIS A 106 -0.96 -21.74 16.22
C HIS A 106 -1.90 -22.96 16.18
N VAL A 107 -2.25 -23.44 14.98
CA VAL A 107 -3.07 -24.65 14.81
C VAL A 107 -2.33 -25.91 15.28
N LEU A 108 -1.00 -25.96 15.11
CA LEU A 108 -0.19 -27.11 15.53
C LEU A 108 0.01 -27.17 17.05
N ASP A 109 0.00 -26.02 17.74
CA ASP A 109 0.13 -25.92 19.20
C ASP A 109 -1.20 -26.15 19.95
N GLN A 110 -2.34 -26.29 19.25
CA GLN A 110 -3.61 -26.65 19.89
C GLN A 110 -3.69 -28.18 20.07
N PRO A 111 -3.87 -28.71 21.30
CA PRO A 111 -4.19 -30.12 21.48
C PRO A 111 -5.55 -30.41 20.83
N PRO A 112 -5.74 -31.56 20.18
CA PRO A 112 -7.02 -31.90 19.59
C PRO A 112 -8.08 -31.89 20.69
N GLU A 113 -9.14 -31.10 20.51
CA GLU A 113 -10.29 -31.14 21.41
C GLU A 113 -10.84 -32.57 21.42
N GLN A 114 -10.64 -33.25 22.55
CA GLN A 114 -11.16 -34.60 22.74
C GLN A 114 -12.68 -34.50 22.87
N THR A 115 -13.39 -35.00 21.85
CA THR A 115 -14.83 -35.26 21.89
C THR A 115 -15.11 -36.52 22.69
#